data_AF-A0A7W9W6Z6-F1
#
_entry.id   AF-A0A7W9W6Z6-F1
#
_cell.length_a   1.000
_cell.length_b   1.000
_cell.length_c   1.000
_cell.angle_alpha   90.00
_cell.angle_beta   90.00
_cell.angle_gamma   90.00
#
_symmetry.space_group_name_H-M   'P 1'
#
loop_
_entity.id
_entity.type
_entity.pdbx_description
1 polymer ?
#
loop_
_entity_poly.entity_id
_entity_poly.type
_entity_poly.pdbx_seq_one_letter_code
_entity_poly.pdbx_strand_id
1 'polypeptide(L)'
;MRELLTSLADTMAGSDQVKAKAAMLQMTRDVHGAAAPGQPKALRAALLKELLSIVASKRPRLVRAHAARLVGYIGSKADDKTLARFATDPELKADIQMARERLHRSG
;
A
#
# COMPACT_ATOMS: atom_id res chain seq x y z
N MET A 1 -5.89 13.92 14.32
CA MET A 1 -6.66 13.53 13.13
C MET A 1 -5.74 12.70 12.26
N ARG A 2 -6.10 11.48 11.88
CA ARG A 2 -5.23 10.64 11.03
C ARG A 2 -5.40 11.10 9.59
N GLU A 3 -4.30 11.41 8.90
CA GLU A 3 -4.37 11.73 7.48
C GLU A 3 -4.73 10.45 6.69
N LEU A 4 -5.57 10.59 5.67
CA LEU A 4 -5.89 9.49 4.76
C LEU A 4 -4.63 9.09 3.98
N LEU A 5 -4.43 7.79 3.73
CA LEU A 5 -3.26 7.30 2.99
C LEU A 5 -3.20 7.92 1.59
N THR A 6 -4.36 8.25 1.03
CA THR A 6 -4.48 8.93 -0.26
C THR A 6 -3.83 10.33 -0.24
N SER A 7 -4.00 11.09 0.85
CA SER A 7 -3.38 12.42 1.03
C SER A 7 -1.86 12.32 1.18
N LEU A 8 -1.39 11.31 1.91
CA LEU A 8 0.04 11.01 2.01
C LEU A 8 0.62 10.62 0.64
N ALA A 9 -0.11 9.82 -0.15
CA ALA A 9 0.29 9.44 -1.50
C ALA A 9 0.38 10.65 -2.45
N ASP A 10 -0.51 11.63 -2.30
CA ASP A 10 -0.43 12.90 -3.06
C ASP A 10 0.79 13.72 -2.64
N THR A 11 1.10 13.76 -1.35
CA THR A 11 2.32 14.41 -0.84
C THR A 11 3.59 13.72 -1.34
N MET A 12 3.60 12.38 -1.39
CA MET A 12 4.69 11.59 -1.97
C MET A 12 4.88 11.83 -3.47
N ALA A 13 3.82 12.17 -4.20
CA ALA A 13 3.87 12.44 -5.63
C ALA A 13 4.40 13.85 -5.96
N GLY A 14 4.55 14.73 -4.96
CA GLY A 14 5.05 16.09 -5.12
C GLY A 14 6.56 16.17 -5.41
N SER A 15 7.05 17.39 -5.69
CA SER A 15 8.46 17.66 -6.00
C SER A 15 9.35 17.86 -4.77
N ASP A 16 8.78 18.11 -3.60
CA ASP A 16 9.53 18.27 -2.35
C ASP A 16 9.96 16.92 -1.79
N GLN A 17 11.24 16.59 -1.96
CA GLN A 17 11.81 15.30 -1.55
C GLN A 17 11.72 15.05 -0.05
N VAL A 18 11.83 16.11 0.77
CA VAL A 18 11.78 15.98 2.23
C VAL A 18 10.37 15.62 2.67
N LYS A 19 9.36 16.32 2.12
CA LYS A 19 7.95 16.01 2.38
C LYS A 19 7.55 14.65 1.83
N ALA A 20 8.00 14.28 0.64
CA ALA A 20 7.71 12.98 0.05
C ALA A 20 8.26 11.84 0.91
N LYS A 21 9.49 11.97 1.42
CA LYS A 21 10.08 10.99 2.34
C LYS A 21 9.34 10.92 3.67
N ALA A 22 8.95 12.07 4.24
CA ALA A 22 8.17 12.11 5.47
C ALA A 22 6.80 11.42 5.30
N ALA A 23 6.10 11.70 4.20
CA ALA A 23 4.82 11.08 3.89
C ALA A 23 4.92 9.57 3.68
N MET A 24 5.97 9.10 2.99
CA MET A 24 6.25 7.67 2.83
C MET A 24 6.46 6.97 4.18
N LEU A 25 7.24 7.57 5.08
CA LEU A 25 7.47 7.04 6.42
C LEU A 25 6.19 7.02 7.26
N GLN A 26 5.38 8.08 7.17
CA GLN A 26 4.11 8.16 7.88
C GLN A 26 3.13 7.10 7.38
N MET A 27 3.00 6.94 6.06
CA MET A 27 2.17 5.92 5.42
C MET A 27 2.58 4.51 5.87
N THR A 28 3.89 4.23 5.94
CA THR A 28 4.42 2.97 6.46
C THR A 28 4.04 2.77 7.92
N ARG A 29 4.26 3.77 8.79
CA ARG A 29 3.91 3.69 10.21
C ARG A 29 2.43 3.44 10.41
N ASP A 30 1.57 4.08 9.63
CA ASP A 30 0.13 3.94 9.75
C ASP A 30 -0.35 2.53 9.40
N VAL A 31 0.19 1.98 8.32
CA VAL A 31 -0.10 0.62 7.87
C VAL A 31 0.44 -0.42 8.87
N HIS A 32 1.68 -0.26 9.34
CA HIS A 32 2.26 -1.15 10.35
C HIS A 32 1.50 -1.09 11.67
N GLY A 33 1.14 0.12 12.12
CA GLY A 33 0.35 0.33 13.32
C GLY A 33 -1.00 -0.39 13.25
N ALA A 34 -1.67 -0.39 12.10
CA ALA A 34 -2.95 -1.09 11.92
C ALA A 34 -2.83 -2.62 11.80
N ALA A 35 -1.63 -3.14 11.53
CA ALA A 35 -1.35 -4.56 11.50
C ALA A 35 -0.99 -5.13 12.88
N ALA A 36 -0.77 -4.27 13.88
CA ALA A 36 -0.37 -4.69 15.21
C ALA A 36 -1.46 -5.54 15.91
N PRO A 37 -1.06 -6.50 16.78
CA PRO A 37 -2.02 -7.27 17.57
C PRO A 37 -2.97 -6.37 18.37
N GLY A 38 -4.24 -6.77 18.47
CA GLY A 38 -5.26 -6.02 19.21
C GLY A 38 -5.89 -4.85 18.46
N GLN A 39 -5.45 -4.55 17.22
CA GLN A 39 -6.07 -3.51 16.41
C GLN A 39 -7.38 -3.96 15.75
N PRO A 40 -8.32 -3.03 15.51
CA PRO A 40 -9.57 -3.35 14.84
C PRO A 40 -9.36 -3.88 13.42
N LYS A 41 -9.95 -5.04 13.09
CA LYS A 41 -9.95 -5.59 11.72
C LYS A 41 -10.55 -4.62 10.70
N ALA A 42 -11.52 -3.81 11.11
CA ALA A 42 -12.14 -2.78 10.27
C ALA A 42 -11.11 -1.71 9.83
N LEU A 43 -10.18 -1.33 10.71
CA LEU A 43 -9.13 -0.38 10.38
C LEU A 43 -8.18 -0.96 9.32
N ARG A 44 -7.75 -2.21 9.51
CA ARG A 44 -6.93 -2.93 8.53
C ARG A 44 -7.62 -3.00 7.16
N ALA A 45 -8.91 -3.33 7.13
CA ALA A 45 -9.68 -3.40 5.89
C ALA A 45 -9.83 -2.03 5.20
N ALA A 46 -10.03 -0.96 5.98
CA ALA A 46 -10.13 0.41 5.44
C ALA A 46 -8.81 0.85 4.79
N LEU A 47 -7.67 0.66 5.47
CA LEU A 47 -6.36 1.00 4.92
C LEU A 47 -6.02 0.15 3.69
N LEU A 48 -6.36 -1.14 3.71
CA LEU A 48 -6.18 -2.03 2.56
C LEU A 48 -6.93 -1.52 1.33
N LYS A 49 -8.18 -1.06 1.50
CA LYS A 49 -8.97 -0.47 0.41
C LYS A 49 -8.31 0.79 -0.16
N GLU A 50 -7.78 1.67 0.69
CA GLU A 50 -7.06 2.86 0.25
C GLU A 50 -5.77 2.51 -0.50
N LEU A 51 -4.98 1.56 0.01
CA LEU A 51 -3.76 1.11 -0.66
C LEU A 51 -4.05 0.56 -2.06
N LEU A 52 -5.08 -0.27 -2.22
CA LEU A 52 -5.48 -0.81 -3.52
C LEU A 52 -5.93 0.30 -4.48
N SER A 53 -6.60 1.34 -3.98
CA SER A 53 -6.93 2.54 -4.77
C SER A 53 -5.68 3.28 -5.24
N ILE A 54 -4.67 3.43 -4.37
CA ILE A 54 -3.40 4.06 -4.73
C ILE A 54 -2.65 3.25 -5.79
N VAL A 55 -2.59 1.91 -5.67
CA VAL A 55 -2.00 1.02 -6.68
C VAL A 55 -2.67 1.18 -8.05
N ALA A 56 -4.00 1.28 -8.06
CA ALA A 56 -4.81 1.45 -9.27
C ALA A 56 -4.74 2.86 -9.89
N SER A 57 -4.16 3.84 -9.20
CA SER A 57 -4.18 5.25 -9.62
C SER A 57 -3.15 5.56 -10.72
N LYS A 58 -3.22 6.79 -11.26
CA LYS A 58 -2.23 7.34 -12.21
C LYS A 58 -1.04 8.04 -11.54
N ARG A 59 -0.83 7.83 -10.23
CA ARG A 59 0.29 8.42 -9.49
C ARG A 59 1.64 7.90 -10.00
N PRO A 60 2.76 8.56 -9.67
CA PRO A 60 4.08 8.09 -10.06
C PRO A 60 4.33 6.64 -9.62
N ARG A 61 5.08 5.90 -10.45
CA ARG A 61 5.42 4.48 -10.23
C ARG A 61 5.84 4.19 -8.79
N LEU A 62 6.75 4.98 -8.23
CA LEU A 62 7.31 4.73 -6.88
C LEU A 62 6.24 4.79 -5.78
N VAL A 63 5.24 5.67 -5.91
CA VAL A 63 4.12 5.77 -4.97
C VAL A 63 3.23 4.53 -5.08
N ARG A 64 2.89 4.14 -6.31
CA ARG A 64 2.07 2.94 -6.58
C ARG A 64 2.76 1.66 -6.11
N ALA A 65 4.06 1.52 -6.39
CA ALA A 65 4.89 0.41 -5.95
C ALA A 65 4.99 0.33 -4.42
N HIS A 66 5.18 1.47 -3.74
CA HIS A 66 5.18 1.51 -2.28
C HIS A 66 3.85 1.03 -1.69
N ALA A 67 2.72 1.50 -2.24
CA ALA A 67 1.40 1.05 -1.83
C ALA A 67 1.21 -0.47 -2.07
N ALA A 68 1.66 -1.00 -3.21
CA ALA A 68 1.59 -2.44 -3.50
C ALA A 68 2.36 -3.28 -2.47
N ARG A 69 3.56 -2.85 -2.07
CA ARG A 69 4.34 -3.54 -1.02
C ARG A 69 3.62 -3.55 0.32
N LEU A 70 2.95 -2.45 0.67
CA LEU A 70 2.15 -2.32 1.89
C LEU A 70 0.89 -3.19 1.83
N VAL A 71 0.26 -3.36 0.66
CA VAL A 71 -0.81 -4.36 0.47
C VAL A 71 -0.30 -5.76 0.81
N GLY A 72 0.89 -6.13 0.35
CA GLY A 72 1.49 -7.43 0.69
C GLY A 72 1.75 -7.63 2.18
N TYR A 73 1.81 -6.55 2.98
CA TYR A 73 2.03 -6.60 4.42
C TYR A 73 0.71 -6.72 5.21
N ILE A 74 -0.32 -5.95 4.84
CA ILE A 74 -1.61 -5.95 5.56
C ILE A 74 -2.73 -6.73 4.89
N GLY A 75 -2.53 -7.21 3.67
CA GLY A 75 -3.52 -8.03 2.98
C GLY A 75 -3.58 -9.44 3.54
N SER A 76 -4.41 -10.26 2.91
CA SER A 76 -4.57 -11.69 3.15
C SER A 76 -4.53 -12.47 1.82
N LYS A 77 -4.52 -13.81 1.88
CA LYS A 77 -4.63 -14.65 0.68
C LYS A 77 -5.84 -14.32 -0.20
N ALA A 78 -6.94 -13.84 0.38
CA ALA A 78 -8.15 -13.44 -0.36
C ALA A 78 -7.91 -12.22 -1.29
N ASP A 79 -6.92 -11.38 -0.97
CA ASP A 79 -6.62 -10.16 -1.72
C ASP A 79 -5.71 -10.41 -2.94
N ASP A 80 -5.15 -11.61 -3.06
CA ASP A 80 -4.24 -12.00 -4.14
C ASP A 80 -4.86 -11.77 -5.52
N LYS A 81 -6.13 -12.16 -5.69
CA LYS A 81 -6.85 -12.01 -6.96
C LYS A 81 -7.00 -10.54 -7.36
N THR A 82 -7.21 -9.65 -6.39
CA THR A 82 -7.30 -8.21 -6.65
C THR A 82 -5.94 -7.66 -7.03
N LEU A 83 -4.88 -8.06 -6.31
CA LEU A 83 -3.52 -7.59 -6.57
C LEU A 83 -2.96 -8.11 -7.90
N ALA A 84 -3.31 -9.34 -8.30
CA ALA A 84 -2.92 -9.96 -9.56
C ALA A 84 -3.38 -9.18 -10.79
N ARG A 85 -4.48 -8.41 -10.70
CA ARG A 85 -4.98 -7.56 -11.79
C ARG A 85 -3.99 -6.46 -12.18
N PHE A 86 -3.11 -6.06 -11.26
CA PHE A 86 -2.09 -5.05 -11.51
C PHE A 86 -0.76 -5.64 -12.00
N ALA A 87 -0.63 -6.97 -12.07
CA ALA A 87 0.59 -7.62 -12.56
C ALA A 87 0.78 -7.46 -14.08
N THR A 88 -0.26 -7.02 -14.79
CA THR A 88 -0.18 -6.67 -16.22
C THR A 88 0.53 -5.34 -16.46
N ASP A 89 0.68 -4.49 -15.44
CA ASP A 89 1.46 -3.27 -15.51
C ASP A 89 2.96 -3.62 -15.46
N PRO A 90 3.73 -3.44 -16.55
CA PRO A 90 5.14 -3.80 -16.59
C PRO A 90 5.98 -3.07 -15.55
N GLU A 91 5.59 -1.85 -15.16
CA GLU A 91 6.33 -1.05 -14.19
C GLU A 91 6.12 -1.54 -12.76
N LEU A 92 4.98 -2.17 -12.47
CA LEU A 92 4.64 -2.66 -11.13
C LEU A 92 4.76 -4.17 -10.98
N LYS A 93 4.95 -4.92 -12.08
CA LYS A 93 4.95 -6.38 -12.09
C LYS A 93 5.78 -7.01 -10.96
N ALA A 94 7.01 -6.53 -10.77
CA ALA A 94 7.90 -7.06 -9.73
C ALA A 94 7.40 -6.75 -8.30
N ASP A 95 6.94 -5.53 -8.05
CA ASP A 95 6.41 -5.12 -6.75
C ASP A 95 5.11 -5.86 -6.40
N ILE A 96 4.25 -6.05 -7.41
CA ILE A 96 3.02 -6.84 -7.29
C ILE A 96 3.34 -8.30 -7.00
N GLN A 97 4.27 -8.91 -7.74
CA GLN A 97 4.66 -10.30 -7.51
C GLN A 97 5.19 -10.50 -6.09
N MET A 98 6.10 -9.63 -5.62
CA MET A 98 6.63 -9.69 -4.27
C MET A 98 5.54 -9.54 -3.21
N ALA A 99 4.59 -8.64 -3.42
CA ALA A 99 3.47 -8.44 -2.50
C ALA A 99 2.56 -9.68 -2.45
N ARG A 100 2.27 -10.30 -3.60
CA ARG A 100 1.48 -11.55 -3.68
C ARG A 100 2.18 -12.72 -2.96
N GLU A 101 3.48 -12.89 -3.15
CA GLU A 101 4.27 -13.90 -2.45
C GLU A 101 4.18 -13.74 -0.92
N ARG A 102 4.16 -12.50 -0.42
CA ARG A 102 3.95 -12.23 1.01
C ARG A 102 2.56 -12.63 1.49
N LEU A 103 1.51 -12.31 0.73
CA LEU A 103 0.14 -12.72 1.06
C LEU A 103 0.02 -14.24 1.24
N HIS A 104 0.77 -15.02 0.46
CA HIS A 104 0.76 -16.48 0.54
C HIS A 104 1.56 -17.05 1.70
N ARG A 105 2.56 -16.32 2.21
CA ARG A 105 3.35 -16.70 3.41
C ARG A 105 2.70 -16.27 4.72
N SER A 106 1.87 -15.23 4.70
CA SER A 106 1.29 -14.60 5.89
C SER A 106 -0.08 -15.15 6.31
N GLY A 107 -0.51 -16.29 5.76
CA GLY A 107 -1.72 -17.00 6.18
C GLY A 107 -1.59 -18.50 5.99
#